data_AF-A0A1K1LNE2-F1
#
_entry.id   AF-A0A1K1LNE2-F1
#
_cell.length_a   1.000
_cell.length_b   1.000
_cell.length_c   1.000
_cell.angle_alpha   90.00
_cell.angle_beta   90.00
_cell.angle_gamma   90.00
#
_symmetry.space_group_name_H-M   'P 1'
#
loop_
_entity.id
_entity.type
_entity.pdbx_description
1 polymer ?
#
loop_
_entity_poly.entity_id
_entity_poly.type
_entity_poly.pdbx_seq_one_letter_code
_entity_poly.pdbx_strand_id
1 'polypeptide(L)'
;MKNTLRNIFLTVGLGTLIFTPMLIIDNGLDDTMRSVVIWLTASLLYGLSFAILNWKSIFRIPLHCVTCFAITFLIRCGYSYFSNGEIHLKKLLLVTIPIFIVVYAALFFFIKYFGNIPDREKKQD
;
A
#
# COMPACT_ATOMS: atom_id res chain seq x y z
N MET A 1 10.95 -20.65 11.18
CA MET A 1 9.75 -20.34 10.36
C MET A 1 9.49 -18.84 10.15
N LYS A 2 9.57 -17.95 11.16
CA LYS A 2 9.29 -16.50 11.00
C LYS A 2 10.07 -15.82 9.84
N ASN A 3 11.32 -16.24 9.61
CA ASN A 3 12.15 -15.68 8.53
C ASN A 3 11.90 -16.33 7.16
N THR A 4 11.38 -17.57 7.12
CA THR A 4 11.16 -18.31 5.88
C THR A 4 10.02 -17.70 5.07
N LEU A 5 8.87 -17.44 5.69
CA LEU A 5 7.73 -16.81 5.01
C LEU A 5 8.06 -15.38 4.55
N ARG A 6 8.76 -14.61 5.38
CA ARG A 6 9.24 -13.28 5.00
C ARG A 6 10.14 -13.34 3.77
N ASN A 7 11.09 -14.28 3.75
CA ASN A 7 12.02 -14.42 2.63
C ASN A 7 11.28 -14.86 1.35
N ILE A 8 10.31 -15.78 1.45
CA ILE A 8 9.48 -16.20 0.32
C ILE A 8 8.68 -15.02 -0.25
N PHE A 9 8.01 -14.24 0.61
CA PHE A 9 7.27 -13.04 0.18
C PHE A 9 8.19 -12.02 -0.50
N LEU A 10 9.38 -11.79 0.07
CA LEU A 10 10.37 -10.89 -0.52
C LEU A 10 10.82 -11.40 -1.89
N THR A 11 11.15 -12.68 -2.03
CA THR A 11 11.60 -13.25 -3.31
C THR A 11 10.51 -13.24 -4.37
N VAL A 12 9.24 -13.46 -4.00
CA VAL A 12 8.11 -13.33 -4.92
C VAL A 12 7.98 -11.88 -5.39
N GLY A 13 7.99 -10.92 -4.47
CA GLY A 13 7.92 -9.49 -4.83
C GLY A 13 9.09 -9.03 -5.70
N LEU A 14 10.31 -9.47 -5.39
CA LEU A 14 11.52 -9.16 -6.17
C LEU A 14 11.47 -9.80 -7.56
N GLY A 15 11.02 -11.05 -7.65
CA GLY A 15 10.83 -11.75 -8.92
C GLY A 15 9.81 -11.05 -9.81
N THR A 16 8.65 -10.68 -9.26
CA THR A 16 7.63 -9.92 -10.02
C THR A 16 8.16 -8.55 -10.46
N LEU A 17 8.96 -7.87 -9.63
CA LEU A 17 9.57 -6.59 -9.95
C LEU A 17 10.56 -6.64 -11.11
N ILE A 18 11.35 -7.72 -11.22
CA ILE A 18 12.33 -7.89 -12.29
C ILE A 18 11.67 -8.43 -13.56
N PHE A 19 10.73 -9.37 -13.41
CA PHE A 19 10.12 -10.06 -14.54
C PHE A 19 9.09 -9.18 -15.28
N THR A 20 8.35 -8.32 -14.58
CA THR A 20 7.33 -7.46 -15.20
C THR A 20 7.92 -6.50 -16.25
N PRO A 21 9.03 -5.77 -16.00
CA PRO A 21 9.71 -4.99 -17.03
C PRO A 21 10.23 -5.82 -18.20
N MET A 22 10.76 -7.02 -17.95
CA MET A 22 11.24 -7.91 -19.01
C MET A 22 10.09 -8.35 -19.92
N LEU A 23 8.96 -8.75 -19.35
CA LEU A 23 7.76 -9.10 -20.12
C LEU A 23 7.24 -7.94 -20.97
N ILE A 24 7.30 -6.71 -20.43
CA ILE A 24 6.92 -5.49 -21.15
C ILE A 24 7.84 -5.23 -22.34
N ILE A 25 9.15 -5.46 -22.18
CA ILE A 25 10.13 -5.32 -23.26
C ILE A 25 9.85 -6.35 -24.37
N ASP A 26 9.53 -7.59 -24.00
CA ASP A 26 9.39 -8.69 -24.96
C ASP A 26 8.03 -8.72 -25.67
N ASN A 27 6.93 -8.40 -24.98
CA ASN A 27 5.56 -8.59 -25.48
C ASN A 27 4.76 -7.29 -25.59
N GLY A 28 5.32 -6.15 -25.19
CA GLY A 28 4.59 -4.88 -25.10
C GLY A 28 3.66 -4.83 -23.87
N LEU A 29 2.81 -3.80 -23.82
CA LEU A 29 2.05 -3.42 -22.63
C LEU A 29 0.55 -3.69 -22.82
N ASP A 30 0.17 -4.96 -22.71
CA ASP A 30 -1.25 -5.41 -22.77
C ASP A 30 -2.03 -5.08 -21.48
N ASP A 31 -3.34 -5.32 -21.48
CA ASP A 31 -4.22 -4.99 -20.34
C ASP A 31 -3.92 -5.81 -19.08
N THR A 32 -3.38 -7.02 -19.23
CA THR A 32 -2.96 -7.86 -18.10
C THR A 32 -1.70 -7.29 -17.48
N MET A 33 -0.70 -6.95 -18.28
CA MET A 33 0.55 -6.33 -17.85
C MET A 33 0.32 -4.96 -17.20
N ARG A 34 -0.58 -4.13 -17.75
CA ARG A 34 -1.03 -2.88 -17.12
C ARG A 34 -1.55 -3.11 -15.71
N SER A 35 -2.45 -4.09 -15.55
CA SER A 35 -3.04 -4.43 -14.26
C SER A 35 -1.99 -4.92 -13.27
N VAL A 36 -1.04 -5.76 -13.71
CA VAL A 36 0.07 -6.26 -12.88
C VAL A 36 0.98 -5.12 -12.44
N VAL A 37 1.39 -4.23 -13.35
CA VAL A 37 2.24 -3.08 -13.02
C VAL A 37 1.55 -2.17 -12.00
N ILE A 38 0.29 -1.82 -12.24
CA ILE A 38 -0.48 -0.93 -11.36
C ILE A 38 -0.64 -1.55 -9.97
N TRP A 39 -0.93 -2.85 -9.91
CA TRP A 39 -1.04 -3.58 -8.64
C TRP A 39 0.29 -3.68 -7.89
N LEU A 40 1.39 -3.91 -8.62
CA LEU A 40 2.72 -4.02 -8.04
C LEU A 40 3.21 -2.66 -7.52
N THR A 41 3.04 -1.59 -8.31
CA THR A 41 3.33 -0.22 -7.88
C THR A 41 2.51 0.16 -6.66
N ALA A 42 1.21 -0.18 -6.64
CA ALA A 42 0.36 0.05 -5.49
C ALA A 42 0.89 -0.64 -4.22
N SER A 43 1.22 -1.93 -4.33
CA SER A 43 1.73 -2.74 -3.23
C SER A 43 3.03 -2.17 -2.65
N LEU A 44 3.95 -1.71 -3.51
CA LEU A 44 5.17 -1.04 -3.08
C LEU A 44 4.91 0.28 -2.35
N LEU A 45 4.07 1.14 -2.92
CA LEU A 45 3.76 2.44 -2.32
C LEU A 45 3.08 2.28 -0.96
N TYR A 46 2.11 1.36 -0.84
CA TYR A 46 1.50 1.04 0.45
C TYR A 46 2.51 0.44 1.42
N GLY A 47 3.37 -0.48 0.99
CA GLY A 47 4.45 -1.03 1.82
C GLY A 47 5.38 0.06 2.36
N LEU A 48 5.80 1.00 1.51
CA LEU A 48 6.62 2.15 1.91
C LEU A 48 5.88 3.07 2.89
N SER A 49 4.56 3.25 2.72
CA SER A 49 3.77 4.10 3.61
C SER A 49 3.75 3.62 5.06
N PHE A 50 4.01 2.33 5.33
CA PHE A 50 4.15 1.81 6.70
C PHE A 50 5.37 2.37 7.43
N ALA A 51 6.40 2.84 6.72
CA ALA A 51 7.53 3.50 7.34
C ALA A 51 7.10 4.75 8.16
N ILE A 52 6.01 5.41 7.75
CA ILE A 52 5.43 6.57 8.44
C ILE A 52 4.93 6.19 9.84
N LEU A 53 4.39 4.98 10.01
CA LEU A 53 3.91 4.51 11.31
C LEU A 53 5.03 4.28 12.32
N ASN A 54 6.26 4.08 11.85
CA ASN A 54 7.45 3.96 12.71
C ASN A 54 7.99 5.32 13.19
N TRP A 55 7.47 6.44 12.67
CA TRP A 55 7.86 7.78 13.13
C TRP A 55 7.36 8.05 14.56
N LYS A 56 8.23 8.56 15.43
CA LYS A 56 7.87 9.06 16.77
C LYS A 56 7.15 10.41 16.73
N SER A 57 5.94 10.45 16.19
CA SER A 57 5.10 11.66 16.19
C SER A 57 3.65 11.28 16.45
N ILE A 58 2.91 12.15 17.15
CA ILE A 58 1.45 11.97 17.35
C ILE A 58 0.70 12.02 16.02
N PHE A 59 1.27 12.69 15.02
CA PHE A 59 0.70 12.83 13.68
C PHE A 59 0.95 11.61 12.78
N ARG A 60 1.64 10.55 13.25
CA ARG A 60 1.97 9.38 12.42
C ARG A 60 0.75 8.68 11.82
N ILE A 61 -0.35 8.56 12.58
CA ILE A 61 -1.59 7.89 12.12
C ILE A 61 -2.33 8.77 11.10
N PRO A 62 -2.62 10.06 11.39
CA PRO A 62 -3.19 10.97 10.39
C PRO A 62 -2.34 11.06 9.11
N LEU A 63 -1.02 11.18 9.25
CA LEU A 63 -0.11 11.29 8.12
C LEU A 63 -0.12 10.02 7.26
N HIS A 64 -0.08 8.85 7.87
CA HIS A 64 -0.21 7.58 7.17
C HIS A 64 -1.56 7.48 6.44
N CYS A 65 -2.66 7.91 7.06
CA CYS A 65 -3.98 7.96 6.41
C CYS A 65 -4.00 8.85 5.17
N VAL A 66 -3.50 10.08 5.29
CA VAL A 66 -3.39 11.02 4.16
C VAL A 66 -2.49 10.43 3.05
N THR A 67 -1.36 9.82 3.41
CA THR A 67 -0.46 9.19 2.45
C THR A 67 -1.11 8.00 1.74
N CYS A 68 -1.78 7.10 2.45
CA CYS A 68 -2.50 5.97 1.85
C CYS A 68 -3.59 6.46 0.90
N PHE A 69 -4.30 7.52 1.28
CA PHE A 69 -5.32 8.13 0.43
C PHE A 69 -4.72 8.74 -0.83
N ALA A 70 -3.61 9.49 -0.70
CA ALA A 70 -2.88 10.04 -1.84
C ALA A 70 -2.35 8.94 -2.78
N ILE A 71 -1.82 7.84 -2.23
CA ILE A 71 -1.40 6.67 -3.00
C ILE A 71 -2.58 6.08 -3.77
N THR A 72 -3.73 5.87 -3.12
CA THR A 72 -4.97 5.38 -3.78
C THR A 72 -5.35 6.26 -4.96
N PHE A 73 -5.28 7.57 -4.76
CA PHE A 73 -5.60 8.55 -5.78
C PHE A 73 -4.64 8.48 -6.97
N LEU A 74 -3.33 8.44 -6.71
CA LEU A 74 -2.30 8.32 -7.73
C LEU A 74 -2.44 7.02 -8.53
N ILE A 75 -2.70 5.89 -7.86
CA ILE A 75 -2.94 4.61 -8.53
C ILE A 75 -4.16 4.71 -9.44
N ARG A 76 -5.25 5.34 -9.00
CA ARG A 76 -6.44 5.51 -9.84
C ARG A 76 -6.17 6.40 -11.04
N CYS A 77 -5.43 7.49 -10.86
CA CYS A 77 -5.03 8.37 -11.95
C CYS A 77 -4.16 7.60 -12.97
N GLY A 78 -3.18 6.84 -12.49
CA GLY A 78 -2.37 5.96 -13.34
C GLY A 78 -3.22 4.94 -14.10
N TYR A 79 -4.16 4.28 -13.44
CA TYR A 79 -5.10 3.36 -14.08
C TYR A 79 -5.92 4.02 -15.19
N SER A 80 -6.45 5.22 -14.93
CA SER A 80 -7.21 5.98 -15.92
C SER A 80 -6.36 6.35 -17.13
N TYR A 81 -5.12 6.78 -16.89
CA TYR A 81 -4.15 7.13 -17.93
C TYR A 81 -3.81 5.93 -18.82
N PHE A 82 -3.53 4.77 -18.22
CA PHE A 82 -3.22 3.56 -18.98
C PHE A 82 -4.43 2.95 -19.71
N SER A 83 -5.65 3.17 -19.21
CA SER A 83 -6.87 2.56 -19.75
C SER A 83 -7.70 3.50 -20.63
N ASN A 84 -7.20 4.72 -20.92
CA ASN A 84 -7.97 5.79 -21.58
C ASN A 84 -9.37 6.04 -20.95
N GLY A 85 -9.48 5.82 -19.64
CA GLY A 85 -10.75 5.89 -18.92
C GLY A 85 -11.00 7.27 -18.30
N GLU A 86 -12.26 7.56 -17.97
CA GLU A 86 -12.62 8.75 -17.20
C GLU A 86 -12.43 8.57 -15.69
N ILE A 87 -12.00 9.65 -15.03
CA ILE A 87 -11.86 9.68 -13.57
C ILE A 87 -13.17 10.16 -12.96
N HIS A 88 -14.02 9.22 -12.56
CA HIS A 88 -15.20 9.52 -11.75
C HIS A 88 -14.85 9.74 -10.27
N LEU A 89 -14.34 10.94 -9.95
CA LEU A 89 -13.91 11.32 -8.60
C LEU A 89 -14.97 11.05 -7.52
N LYS A 90 -16.24 11.33 -7.80
CA LYS A 90 -17.35 11.10 -6.86
C LYS A 90 -17.50 9.61 -6.51
N LYS A 91 -17.46 8.73 -7.51
CA LYS A 91 -17.52 7.26 -7.29
C LYS A 91 -16.27 6.77 -6.56
N LEU A 92 -15.09 7.30 -6.92
CA LEU A 92 -13.84 6.97 -6.24
C LEU A 92 -13.93 7.25 -4.75
N LEU A 93 -14.32 8.47 -4.35
CA LEU A 93 -14.44 8.83 -2.93
C LEU A 93 -15.50 7.99 -2.21
N LEU A 94 -16.65 7.77 -2.85
CA LEU A 94 -17.76 7.02 -2.26
C LEU A 94 -17.40 5.56 -1.98
N VAL A 95 -16.50 4.96 -2.75
CA VAL A 95 -16.00 3.58 -2.54
C VAL A 95 -14.78 3.55 -1.62
N THR A 96 -13.83 4.48 -1.81
CA THR A 96 -12.56 4.49 -1.07
C THR A 96 -12.77 4.83 0.41
N ILE A 97 -13.65 5.79 0.74
CA ILE A 97 -13.86 6.22 2.13
C ILE A 97 -14.37 5.07 3.01
N PRO A 98 -15.42 4.32 2.66
CA PRO A 98 -15.86 3.15 3.43
C PRO A 98 -14.77 2.09 3.62
N ILE A 99 -14.01 1.79 2.57
CA ILE A 99 -12.91 0.82 2.65
C ILE A 99 -11.85 1.30 3.64
N PHE A 100 -11.46 2.57 3.57
CA PHE A 100 -10.50 3.16 4.51
C PHE A 100 -11.01 3.09 5.95
N ILE A 101 -12.29 3.41 6.19
CA ILE A 101 -12.89 3.29 7.52
C ILE A 101 -12.78 1.85 8.04
N VAL A 102 -13.11 0.86 7.22
CA VAL A 102 -13.03 -0.57 7.59
C VAL A 102 -11.59 -0.99 7.87
N VAL A 103 -10.63 -0.61 7.02
CA VAL A 103 -9.21 -0.93 7.18
C VAL A 103 -8.65 -0.32 8.46
N TYR A 104 -8.91 0.96 8.74
CA TYR A 104 -8.42 1.62 9.95
C TYR A 104 -9.15 1.15 11.21
N ALA A 105 -10.43 0.79 11.13
CA ALA A 105 -11.13 0.14 12.23
C ALA A 105 -10.46 -1.22 12.54
N ALA A 106 -10.23 -2.06 11.52
CA ALA A 106 -9.55 -3.35 11.71
C ALA A 106 -8.13 -3.18 12.28
N LEU A 107 -7.37 -2.19 11.79
CA LEU A 107 -6.05 -1.86 12.33
C LEU A 107 -6.13 -1.42 13.80
N PHE A 108 -7.10 -0.58 14.15
CA PHE A 108 -7.33 -0.15 15.54
C PHE A 108 -7.68 -1.33 16.44
N PHE A 109 -8.58 -2.22 16.01
CA PHE A 109 -8.89 -3.46 16.71
C PHE A 109 -7.63 -4.33 16.87
N PHE A 110 -6.88 -4.54 15.79
CA PHE A 110 -5.66 -5.34 15.85
C PHE A 110 -4.64 -4.78 16.85
N ILE A 111 -4.40 -3.47 16.83
CA ILE A 111 -3.53 -2.79 17.80
C ILE A 111 -4.07 -2.94 19.23
N LYS A 112 -5.37 -2.77 19.45
CA LYS A 112 -5.98 -2.83 20.78
C LYS A 112 -5.96 -4.23 21.40
N TYR A 113 -6.18 -5.27 20.61
CA TYR A 113 -6.33 -6.65 21.11
C TYR A 113 -5.07 -7.51 20.98
N PHE A 114 -4.24 -7.25 19.96
CA PHE A 114 -3.02 -8.04 19.68
C PHE A 114 -1.74 -7.21 19.75
N GLY A 115 -1.85 -5.88 19.69
CA GLY A 115 -0.73 -4.97 19.76
C GLY A 115 -0.27 -4.74 21.20
N ASN A 116 0.62 -5.60 21.69
CA ASN A 116 1.68 -5.11 22.58
C ASN A 116 2.54 -4.15 21.74
N ILE A 117 2.12 -2.89 21.61
CA ILE A 117 3.06 -1.82 21.33
C ILE A 117 3.88 -1.75 22.62
N PRO A 118 5.16 -2.18 22.64
CA PRO A 118 5.97 -1.94 23.81
C PRO A 118 6.00 -0.41 23.98
N ASP A 119 5.34 0.07 25.03
CA ASP A 119 5.69 1.34 25.64
C ASP A 119 7.17 1.20 25.97
N ARG A 120 8.03 1.65 25.05
CA ARG A 120 9.44 1.82 25.39
C ARG A 120 9.44 2.86 26.49
N GLU A 121 9.68 2.36 27.68
CA GLU A 121 10.01 3.05 28.91
C GLU A 121 10.23 4.54 28.68
N LYS A 122 9.40 5.34 29.35
CA LYS A 122 9.83 6.64 29.84
C LYS A 122 11.21 6.41 30.48
N LYS A 123 12.29 6.68 29.76
CA LYS A 123 13.56 7.00 30.41
C LYS A 123 13.31 8.33 31.10
N GLN A 124 12.96 8.22 32.38
CA GLN A 124 13.53 9.09 33.40
C GLN A 124 15.03 9.10 33.16
N ASP A 125 15.55 10.26 32.78
CA ASP A 125 16.66 10.96 33.45
C ASP A 125 16.87 12.31 32.75
#